data_AF-A0A7S3T375-F1
#
_entry.id   AF-A0A7S3T375-F1
#
_cell.length_a   1.000
_cell.length_b   1.000
_cell.length_c   1.000
_cell.angle_alpha   90.00
_cell.angle_beta   90.00
_cell.angle_gamma   90.00
#
_symmetry.space_group_name_H-M   'P 1'
#
loop_
_entity.id
_entity.type
_entity.pdbx_description
1 polymer ?
#
loop_
_entity_poly.entity_id
_entity_poly.type
_entity_poly.pdbx_seq_one_letter_code
_entity_poly.pdbx_strand_id
1 'polypeptide(L)'
;VRLRGVHPPPLRRNAPGWQGAASSRSAVAVSGLADLAQEAQLARSVLMVDPSGFRSNEETREDNKFMASGAGTEADVTAVVMQEWSNLVKSLEEAGVKVKSFKGQGLPDEVFPNNWFSTHSDGRIVIYP
;
A
#
# COMPACT_ATOMS: atom_id res chain seq x y z
N VAL A 1 -22.69 26.84 43.78
CA VAL A 1 -23.64 26.08 42.93
C VAL A 1 -22.91 24.87 42.38
N ARG A 2 -23.43 23.65 42.63
CA ARG A 2 -22.80 22.35 42.35
C ARG A 2 -23.65 21.61 41.31
N LEU A 3 -23.09 21.24 40.16
CA LEU A 3 -23.70 20.31 39.18
C LEU A 3 -22.54 19.49 38.56
N ARG A 4 -22.32 18.23 38.99
CA ARG A 4 -22.74 16.96 38.31
C ARG A 4 -22.36 16.99 36.81
N GLY A 5 -21.40 16.22 36.31
CA GLY A 5 -21.30 14.76 36.38
C GLY A 5 -22.03 14.16 35.16
N VAL A 6 -21.35 14.05 34.01
CA VAL A 6 -21.91 13.45 32.78
C VAL A 6 -21.25 12.09 32.55
N HIS A 7 -22.08 11.07 32.62
CA HIS A 7 -21.80 9.66 32.38
C HIS A 7 -21.89 9.35 30.87
N PRO A 8 -21.04 8.49 30.29
CA PRO A 8 -21.24 8.02 28.91
C PRO A 8 -22.39 6.99 28.82
N PRO A 9 -23.09 6.90 27.67
CA PRO A 9 -24.24 6.02 27.47
C PRO A 9 -23.84 4.54 27.27
N PRO A 10 -24.77 3.58 27.49
CA PRO A 10 -24.45 2.15 27.52
C PRO A 10 -24.28 1.54 26.12
N LEU A 11 -23.35 0.57 26.02
CA LEU A 11 -23.14 -0.28 24.86
C LEU A 11 -24.36 -1.22 24.67
N ARG A 12 -25.04 -1.11 23.53
CA ARG A 12 -26.06 -2.08 23.11
C ARG A 12 -25.39 -3.36 22.59
N ARG A 13 -25.58 -4.46 23.34
CA ARG A 13 -25.49 -5.85 22.86
C ARG A 13 -26.72 -6.17 22.00
N ASN A 14 -26.51 -6.75 20.82
CA ASN A 14 -27.23 -7.91 20.25
C ASN A 14 -27.01 -8.04 18.74
N ALA A 15 -26.38 -9.15 18.30
CA ALA A 15 -26.72 -10.02 17.14
C ALA A 15 -25.65 -11.14 17.01
N PRO A 16 -25.93 -12.29 16.36
CA PRO A 16 -26.23 -13.57 17.01
C PRO A 16 -25.07 -14.59 16.96
N GLY A 17 -25.23 -15.65 17.75
CA GLY A 17 -24.18 -16.61 18.08
C GLY A 17 -23.67 -17.46 16.92
N TRP A 18 -22.35 -17.62 16.88
CA TRP A 18 -21.67 -18.67 16.15
C TRP A 18 -21.80 -19.98 16.93
N GLN A 19 -22.78 -20.80 16.56
CA GLN A 19 -22.81 -22.22 16.96
C GLN A 19 -21.85 -22.99 16.04
N GLY A 20 -20.92 -23.71 16.65
CA GLY A 20 -19.94 -24.54 15.95
C GLY A 20 -20.59 -25.70 15.23
N ALA A 21 -20.16 -25.91 13.98
CA ALA A 21 -20.25 -27.20 13.31
C ALA A 21 -18.82 -27.65 13.02
N ALA A 22 -18.31 -28.57 13.85
CA ALA A 22 -17.12 -29.33 13.54
C ALA A 22 -17.47 -30.30 12.41
N SER A 23 -17.03 -30.00 11.19
CA SER A 23 -17.08 -30.94 10.08
C SER A 23 -15.67 -31.41 9.76
N SER A 24 -15.40 -32.65 10.14
CA SER A 24 -14.19 -33.41 9.83
C SER A 24 -13.93 -33.35 8.33
N ARG A 25 -12.77 -32.84 7.92
CA ARG A 25 -12.24 -33.02 6.56
C ARG A 25 -10.91 -33.73 6.65
N SER A 26 -10.86 -34.94 6.10
CA SER A 26 -9.65 -35.73 5.92
C SER A 26 -8.60 -34.92 5.17
N ALA A 27 -7.36 -34.96 5.65
CA ALA A 27 -6.22 -34.35 5.00
C ALA A 27 -5.92 -35.08 3.68
N VAL A 28 -6.09 -34.37 2.57
CA VAL A 28 -5.42 -34.72 1.31
C VAL A 28 -4.19 -33.83 1.25
N ALA A 29 -3.01 -34.44 1.33
CA ALA A 29 -1.74 -33.71 1.22
C ALA A 29 -1.60 -33.19 -0.22
N VAL A 30 -1.88 -31.91 -0.42
CA VAL A 30 -1.48 -31.19 -1.63
C VAL A 30 -0.02 -30.78 -1.44
N SER A 31 0.87 -31.54 -2.04
CA SER A 31 2.32 -31.30 -2.11
C SER A 31 2.61 -30.06 -2.96
N GLY A 32 2.35 -28.88 -2.40
CA GLY A 32 2.61 -27.58 -3.01
C GLY A 32 2.49 -26.38 -2.04
N LEU A 33 2.07 -26.59 -0.79
CA LEU A 33 1.88 -25.53 0.21
C LEU A 33 3.16 -25.14 0.99
N ALA A 34 4.26 -25.88 0.80
CA ALA A 34 5.52 -25.58 1.48
C ALA A 34 6.27 -24.38 0.89
N ASP A 35 6.01 -24.01 -0.37
CA ASP A 35 6.64 -22.84 -1.03
C ASP A 35 5.94 -21.51 -0.71
N LEU A 36 4.83 -21.53 0.04
CA LEU A 36 4.25 -20.33 0.66
C LEU A 36 4.95 -19.99 2.00
N ALA A 37 6.10 -20.60 2.27
CA ALA A 37 6.91 -20.33 3.44
C ALA A 37 7.34 -18.86 3.48
N GLN A 38 6.56 -18.06 4.19
CA GLN A 38 6.93 -16.87 4.94
C GLN A 38 8.04 -16.05 4.25
N GLU A 39 7.70 -15.30 3.21
CA GLU A 39 8.62 -14.29 2.67
C GLU A 39 9.05 -13.37 3.82
N ALA A 40 10.37 -13.22 4.00
CA ALA A 40 10.91 -12.25 4.95
C ALA A 40 10.39 -10.87 4.54
N GLN A 41 9.56 -10.26 5.37
CA GLN A 41 8.77 -9.08 5.01
C GLN A 41 9.59 -7.78 4.93
N LEU A 42 10.92 -7.88 4.91
CA LEU A 42 11.84 -6.75 4.84
C LEU A 42 12.62 -6.80 3.53
N ALA A 43 12.33 -5.85 2.63
CA ALA A 43 13.05 -5.69 1.38
C ALA A 43 14.42 -5.03 1.62
N ARG A 44 15.49 -5.67 1.13
CA ARG A 44 16.86 -5.11 1.13
C ARG A 44 17.10 -4.02 0.07
N SER A 45 16.21 -3.98 -0.92
CA SER A 45 16.27 -3.06 -2.05
C SER A 45 14.85 -2.68 -2.47
N VAL A 46 14.68 -1.48 -3.01
CA VAL A 46 13.41 -0.99 -3.55
C VAL A 46 13.63 -0.37 -4.93
N LEU A 47 12.67 -0.58 -5.82
CA LEU A 47 12.61 0.09 -7.11
C LEU A 47 11.66 1.27 -6.99
N MET A 48 12.10 2.44 -7.45
CA MET A 48 11.29 3.66 -7.46
C MET A 48 11.36 4.31 -8.84
N VAL A 49 10.29 5.01 -9.22
CA VAL A 49 10.23 5.78 -10.46
C VAL A 49 10.12 7.27 -10.09
N ASP A 50 10.82 8.11 -10.84
CA ASP A 50 10.78 9.56 -10.73
C ASP A 50 9.35 10.12 -10.93
N PRO A 51 8.89 11.06 -10.09
CA PRO A 51 7.51 11.53 -10.11
C PRO A 51 7.28 12.77 -10.99
N SER A 52 8.10 13.01 -12.00
CA SER A 52 7.91 14.16 -12.92
C SER A 52 6.56 14.16 -13.64
N GLY A 53 5.94 12.99 -13.84
CA GLY A 53 4.60 12.86 -14.41
C GLY A 53 3.44 12.95 -13.41
N PHE A 54 3.72 13.01 -12.11
CA PHE A 54 2.73 12.81 -11.05
C PHE A 54 1.62 13.86 -11.08
N ARG A 55 0.39 13.38 -11.19
CA ARG A 55 -0.85 14.17 -11.12
C ARG A 55 -2.02 13.25 -10.80
N SER A 56 -3.17 13.80 -10.44
CA SER A 56 -4.38 13.00 -10.30
C SER A 56 -4.71 12.35 -11.65
N ASN A 57 -4.81 11.02 -11.66
CA ASN A 57 -5.28 10.30 -12.83
C ASN A 57 -6.82 10.33 -12.85
N GLU A 58 -7.39 10.99 -13.86
CA GLU A 58 -8.83 11.12 -14.03
C GLU A 58 -9.52 9.75 -14.22
N GLU A 59 -8.84 8.79 -14.87
CA GLU A 59 -9.41 7.47 -15.18
C GLU A 59 -9.59 6.59 -13.94
N THR A 60 -8.71 6.72 -12.94
CA THR A 60 -8.75 5.90 -11.72
C THR A 60 -9.30 6.69 -10.53
N ARG A 61 -9.69 7.96 -10.73
CA ARG A 61 -10.16 8.87 -9.68
C ARG A 61 -11.40 8.36 -8.96
N GLU A 62 -12.32 7.75 -9.69
CA GLU A 62 -13.57 7.24 -9.12
C GLU A 62 -13.34 6.01 -8.23
N ASP A 63 -12.32 5.21 -8.53
CA ASP A 63 -11.99 3.98 -7.80
C ASP A 63 -11.06 4.22 -6.60
N ASN A 64 -10.30 5.32 -6.62
CA ASN A 64 -9.36 5.66 -5.55
C ASN A 64 -9.86 6.82 -4.68
N LYS A 65 -10.43 6.47 -3.52
CA LYS A 65 -10.93 7.44 -2.51
C LYS A 65 -9.87 8.40 -1.97
N PHE A 66 -8.57 8.13 -2.21
CA PHE A 66 -7.48 9.02 -1.83
C PHE A 66 -7.16 10.08 -2.90
N MET A 67 -7.72 9.95 -4.11
CA MET A 67 -7.58 10.95 -5.17
C MET A 67 -8.62 12.07 -5.00
N ALA A 68 -8.38 12.93 -4.01
CA ALA A 68 -9.10 14.19 -3.90
C ALA A 68 -8.54 15.21 -4.90
N SER A 69 -9.40 16.07 -5.43
CA SER A 69 -8.96 17.28 -6.14
C SER A 69 -8.08 18.13 -5.21
N GLY A 70 -6.78 18.16 -5.51
CA GLY A 70 -5.80 18.92 -4.75
C GLY A 70 -6.05 20.43 -4.86
N ALA A 71 -5.73 21.16 -3.79
CA ALA A 71 -5.68 22.61 -3.82
C ALA A 71 -4.26 23.04 -4.22
N GLY A 72 -4.10 23.69 -5.39
CA GLY A 72 -2.80 24.19 -5.86
C GLY A 72 -2.70 24.19 -7.39
N THR A 73 -1.66 24.83 -7.93
CA THR A 73 -1.30 24.65 -9.34
C THR A 73 -0.51 23.36 -9.54
N GLU A 74 -0.53 22.77 -10.73
CA GLU A 74 0.25 21.56 -11.03
C GLU A 74 1.74 21.75 -10.73
N ALA A 75 2.28 22.94 -11.02
CA ALA A 75 3.69 23.26 -10.75
C ALA A 75 4.03 23.25 -9.25
N ASP A 76 3.14 23.76 -8.40
CA ASP A 76 3.32 23.72 -6.94
C ASP A 76 3.32 22.28 -6.43
N VAL A 77 2.41 21.45 -6.96
CA VAL A 77 2.31 20.03 -6.62
C VAL A 77 3.56 19.28 -7.04
N THR A 78 4.05 19.47 -8.27
CA THR A 78 5.27 18.80 -8.76
C THR A 78 6.47 19.13 -7.87
N ALA A 79 6.66 20.41 -7.49
CA ALA A 79 7.78 20.80 -6.63
C ALA A 79 7.73 20.09 -5.26
N VAL A 80 6.55 20.03 -4.63
CA VAL A 80 6.36 19.35 -3.35
C VAL A 80 6.60 17.84 -3.49
N VAL A 81 6.04 17.22 -4.52
CA VAL A 81 6.15 15.78 -4.76
C VAL A 81 7.60 15.36 -5.04
N MET A 82 8.34 16.14 -5.83
CA MET A 82 9.76 15.92 -6.06
C MET A 82 10.56 16.00 -4.76
N GLN A 83 10.24 16.96 -3.90
CA GLN A 83 10.88 17.12 -2.59
C GLN A 83 10.56 15.94 -1.66
N GLU A 84 9.30 15.51 -1.58
CA GLU A 84 8.88 14.36 -0.77
C GLU A 84 9.52 13.06 -1.27
N TRP A 85 9.55 12.84 -2.57
CA TRP A 85 10.20 11.69 -3.19
C TRP A 85 11.69 11.66 -2.88
N SER A 86 12.39 12.78 -3.04
CA SER A 86 13.82 12.87 -2.73
C SER A 86 14.10 12.60 -1.25
N ASN A 87 13.22 13.08 -0.35
CA ASN A 87 13.34 12.81 1.07
C ASN A 87 13.13 11.32 1.39
N LEU A 88 12.15 10.68 0.75
CA LEU A 88 11.90 9.25 0.91
C LEU A 88 13.08 8.40 0.44
N VAL A 89 13.64 8.71 -0.74
CA VAL A 89 14.85 8.04 -1.26
C VAL A 89 15.97 8.13 -0.24
N LYS A 90 16.25 9.35 0.27
CA LYS A 90 17.29 9.57 1.27
C LYS A 90 17.04 8.78 2.55
N SER A 91 15.82 8.80 3.10
CA SER A 91 15.50 8.07 4.33
C SER A 91 15.64 6.55 4.17
N LEU A 92 15.31 6.00 3.00
CA LEU A 92 15.49 4.58 2.70
C LEU A 92 16.97 4.21 2.64
N GLU A 93 17.78 5.03 1.95
CA GLU A 93 19.23 4.83 1.87
C GLU A 93 19.91 4.93 3.24
N GLU A 94 19.51 5.91 4.06
CA GLU A 94 19.98 6.06 5.45
C GLU A 94 19.62 4.86 6.33
N ALA A 95 18.47 4.23 6.07
CA ALA A 95 18.05 2.99 6.73
C ALA A 95 18.78 1.73 6.18
N GLY A 96 19.68 1.88 5.20
CA GLY A 96 20.44 0.79 4.60
C GLY A 96 19.71 0.04 3.48
N VAL A 97 18.57 0.55 3.00
CA VAL A 97 17.83 -0.01 1.87
C VAL A 97 18.45 0.50 0.57
N LYS A 98 18.77 -0.39 -0.37
CA LYS A 98 19.28 0.02 -1.68
C LYS A 98 18.15 0.54 -2.56
N VAL A 99 18.20 1.81 -2.93
CA VAL A 99 17.23 2.39 -3.85
C VAL A 99 17.73 2.27 -5.29
N LYS A 100 16.89 1.75 -6.18
CA LYS A 100 17.11 1.77 -7.63
C LYS A 100 16.05 2.65 -8.27
N SER A 101 16.43 3.88 -8.63
CA SER A 101 15.54 4.83 -9.28
C SER A 101 15.59 4.74 -10.81
N PHE A 102 14.46 4.99 -11.45
CA PHE A 102 14.31 5.10 -12.90
C PHE A 102 13.64 6.42 -13.28
N LYS A 103 13.99 6.96 -14.45
CA LYS A 103 13.28 8.11 -15.00
C LYS A 103 11.89 7.69 -15.46
N GLY A 104 10.90 8.50 -15.11
CA GLY A 104 9.54 8.39 -15.64
C GLY A 104 9.44 8.82 -17.11
N GLN A 105 8.28 8.58 -17.71
CA GLN A 105 7.90 9.03 -19.05
C GLN A 105 6.84 10.14 -19.03
N GLY A 106 6.45 10.64 -17.86
CA GLY A 106 5.44 11.69 -17.70
C GLY A 106 4.01 11.16 -17.53
N LEU A 107 3.83 9.87 -17.26
CA LEU A 107 2.52 9.30 -16.98
C LEU A 107 2.13 9.54 -15.51
N PRO A 108 0.83 9.78 -15.20
CA PRO A 108 0.39 10.17 -13.85
C PRO A 108 0.81 9.19 -12.75
N ASP A 109 0.60 7.89 -13.01
CA ASP A 109 0.70 6.85 -12.00
C ASP A 109 2.03 6.09 -12.03
N GLU A 110 2.96 6.42 -12.95
CA GLU A 110 4.23 5.70 -13.19
C GLU A 110 5.12 5.54 -11.95
N VAL A 111 4.88 6.40 -10.96
CA VAL A 111 5.52 6.38 -9.64
C VAL A 111 5.20 5.14 -8.80
N PHE A 112 4.19 4.36 -9.19
CA PHE A 112 3.70 3.17 -8.48
C PHE A 112 4.06 1.86 -9.22
N PRO A 113 5.35 1.45 -9.24
CA PRO A 113 5.80 0.27 -9.98
C PRO A 113 5.12 -1.04 -9.54
N ASN A 114 4.60 -1.07 -8.31
CA ASN A 114 3.84 -2.18 -7.76
C ASN A 114 2.51 -2.44 -8.49
N ASN A 115 2.04 -1.51 -9.31
CA ASN A 115 0.84 -1.70 -10.13
C ASN A 115 1.13 -2.50 -11.41
N TRP A 116 2.37 -2.61 -11.87
CA TRP A 116 2.72 -3.37 -13.09
C TRP A 116 3.42 -4.69 -12.81
N PHE A 117 4.12 -4.83 -11.69
CA PHE A 117 4.78 -6.09 -11.38
C PHE A 117 5.05 -6.27 -9.88
N SER A 118 5.32 -7.52 -9.51
CA SER A 118 5.90 -7.89 -8.21
C SER A 118 7.12 -8.78 -8.38
N THR A 119 8.00 -8.76 -7.38
CA THR A 119 9.20 -9.61 -7.31
C THR A 119 9.11 -10.50 -6.08
N HIS A 120 9.47 -11.76 -6.22
CA HIS A 120 9.39 -12.76 -5.14
C HIS A 120 10.77 -13.25 -4.73
N SER A 121 10.89 -13.78 -3.50
CA SER A 121 12.19 -14.20 -2.94
C SER A 121 12.85 -15.35 -3.71
N ASP A 122 12.06 -16.13 -4.44
CA ASP A 122 12.52 -17.21 -5.32
C ASP A 122 12.98 -16.73 -6.71
N GLY A 123 13.01 -15.41 -6.94
CA GLY A 123 13.45 -14.79 -8.18
C GLY A 123 12.35 -14.66 -9.23
N ARG A 124 11.10 -15.07 -8.94
CA ARG A 124 9.98 -14.82 -9.86
C ARG A 124 9.65 -13.35 -9.97
N ILE A 125 9.22 -12.97 -11.18
CA ILE A 125 8.60 -11.69 -11.49
C ILE A 125 7.21 -11.96 -12.04
N VAL A 126 6.18 -11.35 -11.44
CA VAL A 126 4.80 -11.42 -11.91
C VAL A 126 4.44 -10.06 -12.50
N ILE A 127 3.77 -10.03 -13.65
CA ILE A 127 3.37 -8.79 -14.35
C ILE A 127 1.85 -8.68 -14.32
N TYR A 128 1.35 -7.47 -14.11
CA TYR A 128 -0.07 -7.12 -14.06
C TYR A 128 -0.48 -6.33 -15.31
N PRO A 129 -1.61 -6.69 -15.95
CA PRO A 129 -2.13 -6.00 -17.13
C PRO A 129 -2.85 -4.69 -16.81
#